data_AF-A0A6P0XG43-F1
#
_entry.id   AF-A0A6P0XG43-F1
#
_cell.length_a   1.000
_cell.length_b   1.000
_cell.length_c   1.000
_cell.angle_alpha   90.00
_cell.angle_beta   90.00
_cell.angle_gamma   90.00
#
_symmetry.space_group_name_H-M   'P 1'
#
loop_
_entity.id
_entity.type
_entity.pdbx_description
1 polymer ?
#
loop_
_entity_poly.entity_id
_entity_poly.type
_entity_poly.pdbx_seq_one_letter_code
_entity_poly.pdbx_strand_id
1 'polypeptide(L)'
;MSNIYLFHEGRGDNGWLWSNTFDGSEWVGDQKVPNTGITAGPSAVVYNDQIYVFHQGMEDSGWLWYNVFDGSEWAGDQKVPDTGISEGPSAVVYNDQIYVFHQGRGDSGWLWYNVFDGSEWAGDTEVKRTGMTGDPSAVVYNDQIYVFHQGRGDSGWLWYNVFDGSEWAGDTEVKRTGITAGPSAVVYNDQIYVFHQGRGDSGWLWYNVFDGSEWAGDTEVKRTGITSSPSAVVYNDQIYVFHQGRGDSGWLWYNVFDGSEWAGDTEVRGTGLTDDPDAVVM
;
A
#
# COMPACT_ATOMS: atom_id res chain seq x y z
N MET A 1 -8.01 -21.94 -5.57
CA MET A 1 -6.59 -21.57 -5.35
C MET A 1 -6.60 -20.07 -5.28
N SER A 2 -5.98 -19.49 -4.27
CA SER A 2 -5.86 -18.04 -4.16
C SER A 2 -4.86 -17.54 -5.20
N ASN A 3 -5.07 -16.32 -5.65
CA ASN A 3 -4.20 -15.61 -6.59
C ASN A 3 -3.69 -14.33 -5.93
N ILE A 4 -2.54 -13.82 -6.40
CA ILE A 4 -2.17 -12.44 -6.15
C ILE A 4 -2.81 -11.58 -7.24
N TYR A 5 -3.52 -10.54 -6.83
CA TYR A 5 -3.98 -9.46 -7.69
C TYR A 5 -3.12 -8.25 -7.42
N LEU A 6 -2.53 -7.71 -8.47
CA LEU A 6 -1.67 -6.55 -8.41
C LEU A 6 -2.30 -5.42 -9.20
N PHE A 7 -2.35 -4.23 -8.61
CA PHE A 7 -2.94 -3.02 -9.17
C PHE A 7 -1.88 -1.95 -9.31
N HIS A 8 -1.94 -1.18 -10.37
CA HIS A 8 -1.00 -0.10 -10.59
C HIS A 8 -1.48 0.89 -11.65
N GLU A 9 -0.87 2.08 -11.68
CA GLU A 9 -0.96 2.93 -12.84
C GLU A 9 -0.19 2.32 -14.02
N GLY A 10 -0.79 2.35 -15.21
CA GLY A 10 -0.15 1.83 -16.41
C GLY A 10 0.94 2.73 -16.95
N ARG A 11 1.95 2.11 -17.56
CA ARG A 11 3.14 2.75 -18.13
C ARG A 11 2.90 4.11 -18.80
N GLY A 12 3.78 5.04 -18.44
CA GLY A 12 3.91 6.35 -19.06
C GLY A 12 2.91 7.36 -18.54
N ASP A 13 2.56 7.26 -17.25
CA ASP A 13 1.64 8.16 -16.55
C ASP A 13 0.31 8.27 -17.29
N ASN A 14 -0.21 7.12 -17.74
CA ASN A 14 -1.35 7.13 -18.65
C ASN A 14 -2.68 7.44 -17.94
N GLY A 15 -2.65 7.56 -16.60
CA GLY A 15 -3.77 7.93 -15.74
C GLY A 15 -4.82 6.84 -15.60
N TRP A 16 -4.54 5.60 -16.01
CA TRP A 16 -5.48 4.49 -15.90
C TRP A 16 -4.98 3.43 -14.94
N LEU A 17 -5.92 2.86 -14.20
CA LEU A 17 -5.67 1.69 -13.37
C LEU A 17 -5.56 0.43 -14.24
N TRP A 18 -4.52 -0.36 -13.97
CA TRP A 18 -4.29 -1.67 -14.55
C TRP A 18 -4.22 -2.71 -13.45
N SER A 19 -4.51 -3.95 -13.83
CA SER A 19 -4.43 -5.11 -12.95
C SER A 19 -3.64 -6.23 -13.61
N ASN A 20 -2.92 -7.00 -12.82
CA ASN A 20 -2.28 -8.23 -13.25
C ASN A 20 -2.51 -9.31 -12.19
N THR A 21 -2.61 -10.57 -12.63
CA THR A 21 -2.95 -11.69 -11.75
C THR A 21 -1.87 -12.74 -11.83
N PHE A 22 -1.43 -13.22 -10.68
CA PHE A 22 -0.51 -14.34 -10.54
C PHE A 22 -1.24 -15.53 -9.92
N ASP A 23 -1.26 -16.66 -10.63
CA ASP A 23 -2.00 -17.86 -10.23
C ASP A 23 -1.18 -18.85 -9.36
N GLY A 24 0.01 -18.42 -8.94
CA GLY A 24 1.00 -19.27 -8.27
C GLY A 24 2.02 -19.90 -9.22
N SER A 25 1.82 -19.81 -10.53
CA SER A 25 2.73 -20.34 -11.54
C SER A 25 3.11 -19.33 -12.62
N GLU A 26 2.16 -18.55 -13.12
CA GLU A 26 2.36 -17.57 -14.17
C GLU A 26 1.57 -16.29 -13.96
N TRP A 27 2.06 -15.22 -14.59
CA TRP A 27 1.34 -13.95 -14.67
C TRP A 27 0.45 -13.96 -15.90
N VAL A 28 -0.82 -13.60 -15.71
CA VAL A 28 -1.82 -13.57 -16.79
C VAL A 28 -1.58 -12.39 -17.75
N GLY A 29 -0.92 -11.34 -17.27
CA GLY A 29 -0.59 -10.13 -18.03
C GLY A 29 -1.49 -8.95 -17.70
N ASP A 30 -1.03 -7.74 -18.02
CA ASP A 30 -1.71 -6.49 -17.68
C ASP A 30 -3.07 -6.35 -18.37
N GLN A 31 -4.09 -6.10 -17.57
CA GLN A 31 -5.46 -5.83 -17.99
C GLN A 31 -5.90 -4.47 -17.46
N LYS A 32 -6.32 -3.60 -18.37
CA LYS A 32 -6.84 -2.28 -18.00
C LYS A 32 -8.15 -2.44 -17.23
N VAL A 33 -8.24 -1.80 -16.06
CA VAL A 33 -9.49 -1.73 -15.30
C VAL A 33 -10.48 -0.81 -16.05
N PRO A 34 -11.70 -1.28 -16.38
CA PRO A 34 -12.63 -0.51 -17.20
C PRO A 34 -13.02 0.83 -16.58
N ASN A 35 -12.76 1.92 -17.31
CA ASN A 35 -13.16 3.29 -16.96
C ASN A 35 -12.69 3.76 -15.57
N THR A 36 -11.56 3.27 -15.06
CA THR A 36 -11.01 3.67 -13.76
C THR A 36 -9.73 4.45 -13.92
N GLY A 37 -9.81 5.75 -13.61
CA GLY A 37 -8.70 6.68 -13.73
C GLY A 37 -8.04 6.97 -12.39
N ILE A 38 -6.71 7.09 -12.38
CA ILE A 38 -5.88 7.20 -11.18
C ILE A 38 -4.73 8.19 -11.37
N THR A 39 -4.25 8.80 -10.27
CA THR A 39 -3.11 9.75 -10.26
C THR A 39 -2.08 9.53 -9.15
N ALA A 40 -2.29 8.53 -8.29
CA ALA A 40 -1.39 8.14 -7.21
C ALA A 40 -1.47 6.61 -7.04
N GLY A 41 -0.58 6.00 -6.25
CA GLY A 41 -0.66 4.56 -5.92
C GLY A 41 -2.07 4.11 -5.49
N PRO A 42 -2.62 3.00 -6.02
CA PRO A 42 -3.87 2.44 -5.53
C PRO A 42 -3.68 1.71 -4.19
N SER A 43 -4.77 1.36 -3.52
CA SER A 43 -4.75 0.37 -2.43
C SER A 43 -5.95 -0.55 -2.50
N ALA A 44 -5.68 -1.84 -2.50
CA ALA A 44 -6.64 -2.91 -2.64
C ALA A 44 -6.82 -3.69 -1.33
N VAL A 45 -8.06 -4.07 -1.04
CA VAL A 45 -8.39 -4.91 0.11
C VAL A 45 -9.50 -5.88 -0.25
N VAL A 46 -9.42 -7.11 0.29
CA VAL A 46 -10.51 -8.09 0.15
C VAL A 46 -11.53 -7.89 1.25
N TYR A 47 -12.79 -7.73 0.86
CA TYR A 47 -13.92 -7.59 1.76
C TYR A 47 -15.15 -8.30 1.16
N ASN A 48 -15.77 -9.21 1.91
CA ASN A 48 -16.92 -10.01 1.47
C ASN A 48 -16.70 -10.73 0.12
N ASP A 49 -15.56 -11.41 -0.03
CA ASP A 49 -15.16 -12.15 -1.25
C ASP A 49 -15.04 -11.28 -2.51
N GLN A 50 -14.84 -9.97 -2.34
CA GLN A 50 -14.62 -9.01 -3.42
C GLN A 50 -13.37 -8.18 -3.14
N ILE A 51 -12.70 -7.72 -4.20
CA ILE A 51 -11.57 -6.80 -4.08
C ILE A 51 -12.10 -5.37 -4.26
N TYR A 52 -11.89 -4.53 -3.25
CA TYR A 52 -12.11 -3.09 -3.33
C TYR A 52 -10.76 -2.42 -3.61
N VAL A 53 -10.66 -1.67 -4.70
CA VAL A 53 -9.46 -0.92 -5.07
C VAL A 53 -9.74 0.56 -4.91
N PHE A 54 -9.12 1.18 -3.92
CA PHE A 54 -9.18 2.59 -3.60
C PHE A 54 -8.07 3.36 -4.32
N HIS A 55 -8.37 4.58 -4.75
CA HIS A 55 -7.41 5.41 -5.46
C HIS A 55 -7.78 6.89 -5.44
N GLN A 56 -6.80 7.75 -5.74
CA GLN A 56 -7.07 9.13 -6.11
C GLN A 56 -7.68 9.16 -7.53
N GLY A 57 -8.75 9.93 -7.72
CA GLY A 57 -9.37 10.05 -9.04
C GLY A 57 -8.54 10.87 -10.02
N MET A 58 -8.67 10.56 -11.31
CA MET A 58 -8.04 11.20 -12.47
C MET A 58 -7.85 12.72 -12.40
N GLU A 59 -6.82 13.23 -13.09
CA GLU A 59 -6.50 14.67 -13.21
C GLU A 59 -6.29 15.38 -11.85
N ASP A 60 -5.69 14.67 -10.88
CA ASP A 60 -5.43 15.17 -9.53
C ASP A 60 -6.68 15.77 -8.89
N SER A 61 -7.82 15.09 -9.07
CA SER A 61 -9.13 15.59 -8.63
C SER A 61 -9.17 15.89 -7.13
N GLY A 62 -8.25 15.26 -6.37
CA GLY A 62 -8.10 15.38 -4.92
C GLY A 62 -9.23 14.72 -4.16
N TRP A 63 -9.85 13.70 -4.75
CA TRP A 63 -10.95 12.92 -4.18
C TRP A 63 -10.63 11.44 -4.15
N LEU A 64 -11.09 10.76 -3.11
CA LEU A 64 -11.03 9.31 -3.00
C LEU A 64 -12.13 8.65 -3.86
N TRP A 65 -11.72 7.66 -4.64
CA TRP A 65 -12.57 6.82 -5.45
C TRP A 65 -12.26 5.35 -5.18
N TYR A 66 -13.16 4.47 -5.60
CA TYR A 66 -12.94 3.03 -5.56
C TYR A 66 -13.70 2.30 -6.68
N ASN A 67 -13.15 1.17 -7.09
CA ASN A 67 -13.84 0.20 -7.95
C ASN A 67 -13.81 -1.18 -7.28
N VAL A 68 -14.82 -2.00 -7.55
CA VAL A 68 -15.01 -3.31 -6.91
C VAL A 68 -14.96 -4.41 -7.95
N PHE A 69 -14.15 -5.43 -7.70
CA PHE A 69 -14.02 -6.63 -8.53
C PHE A 69 -14.59 -7.84 -7.78
N ASP A 70 -15.54 -8.55 -8.40
CA ASP A 70 -16.22 -9.71 -7.79
C ASP A 70 -15.58 -11.07 -8.14
N GLY A 71 -14.38 -11.05 -8.74
CA GLY A 71 -13.72 -12.24 -9.29
C GLY A 71 -14.01 -12.46 -10.77
N SER A 72 -14.98 -11.76 -11.37
CA SER A 72 -15.35 -11.86 -12.79
C SER A 72 -15.51 -10.50 -13.47
N GLU A 73 -16.21 -9.56 -12.84
CA GLU A 73 -16.57 -8.26 -13.40
C GLU A 73 -16.24 -7.12 -12.44
N TRP A 74 -16.06 -5.92 -13.02
CA TRP A 74 -15.87 -4.68 -12.29
C TRP A 74 -17.20 -3.93 -12.15
N ALA A 75 -17.52 -3.48 -10.94
CA ALA A 75 -18.76 -2.74 -10.67
C ALA A 75 -18.79 -1.33 -11.30
N GLY A 76 -17.60 -0.78 -11.60
CA GLY A 76 -17.42 0.57 -12.09
C GLY A 76 -16.96 1.53 -10.99
N ASP A 77 -16.36 2.64 -11.41
CA ASP A 77 -15.72 3.60 -10.52
C ASP A 77 -16.74 4.41 -9.69
N GLN A 78 -16.50 4.51 -8.37
CA GLN A 78 -17.41 5.09 -7.39
C GLN A 78 -16.67 6.10 -6.51
N LYS A 79 -17.22 7.31 -6.40
CA LYS A 79 -16.65 8.35 -5.53
C LYS A 79 -17.00 8.08 -4.07
N VAL A 80 -16.01 8.17 -3.17
CA VAL A 80 -16.28 8.19 -1.72
C VAL A 80 -16.86 9.56 -1.35
N PRO A 81 -18.01 9.62 -0.66
CA PRO A 81 -18.64 10.88 -0.28
C PRO A 81 -17.72 11.79 0.53
N ASP A 82 -17.60 13.05 0.12
CA ASP A 82 -16.91 14.13 0.83
C ASP A 82 -15.50 13.81 1.38
N THR A 83 -14.78 12.87 0.76
CA THR A 83 -13.46 12.39 1.22
C THR A 83 -12.36 12.83 0.27
N GLY A 84 -11.52 13.75 0.73
CA GLY A 84 -10.49 14.38 -0.10
C GLY A 84 -9.09 13.92 0.26
N ILE A 85 -8.29 13.59 -0.75
CA ILE A 85 -6.95 12.98 -0.57
C ILE A 85 -5.90 13.67 -1.45
N SER A 86 -4.64 13.62 -1.04
CA SER A 86 -3.50 14.14 -1.83
C SER A 86 -2.44 13.11 -2.22
N GLU A 87 -2.41 11.96 -1.56
CA GLU A 87 -1.44 10.87 -1.77
C GLU A 87 -2.21 9.55 -1.99
N GLY A 88 -1.51 8.47 -2.31
CA GLY A 88 -2.08 7.13 -2.39
C GLY A 88 -2.76 6.72 -1.06
N PRO A 89 -3.96 6.11 -1.09
CA PRO A 89 -4.62 5.64 0.12
C PRO A 89 -4.01 4.32 0.61
N SER A 90 -4.39 3.90 1.83
CA SER A 90 -4.12 2.54 2.34
C SER A 90 -5.37 1.98 3.01
N ALA A 91 -5.88 0.87 2.48
CA ALA A 91 -7.09 0.22 2.96
C ALA A 91 -6.80 -1.05 3.76
N VAL A 92 -7.56 -1.28 4.83
CA VAL A 92 -7.48 -2.51 5.64
C VAL A 92 -8.85 -2.87 6.18
N VAL A 93 -9.15 -4.17 6.30
CA VAL A 93 -10.37 -4.63 6.98
C VAL A 93 -10.10 -4.81 8.46
N TYR A 94 -10.94 -4.21 9.30
CA TYR A 94 -10.91 -4.34 10.76
C TYR A 94 -12.33 -4.33 11.29
N ASN A 95 -12.67 -5.31 12.15
CA ASN A 95 -14.03 -5.48 12.72
C ASN A 95 -15.16 -5.46 11.67
N ASP A 96 -15.00 -6.22 10.58
CA ASP A 96 -15.95 -6.32 9.46
C ASP A 96 -16.26 -4.99 8.73
N GLN A 97 -15.34 -4.02 8.82
CA GLN A 97 -15.42 -2.74 8.12
C GLN A 97 -14.11 -2.48 7.37
N ILE A 98 -14.19 -1.76 6.25
CA ILE A 98 -13.01 -1.25 5.54
C ILE A 98 -12.65 0.11 6.14
N TYR A 99 -11.42 0.24 6.62
CA TYR A 99 -10.80 1.51 6.98
C TYR A 99 -9.89 1.95 5.84
N VAL A 100 -10.07 3.16 5.33
CA VAL A 100 -9.22 3.74 4.27
C VAL A 100 -8.48 4.94 4.84
N PHE A 101 -7.17 4.79 5.00
CA PHE A 101 -6.26 5.81 5.49
C PHE A 101 -5.67 6.61 4.34
N HIS A 102 -5.48 7.91 4.51
CA HIS A 102 -4.93 8.77 3.46
C HIS A 102 -4.37 10.07 4.02
N GLN A 103 -3.51 10.73 3.24
CA GLN A 103 -3.20 12.13 3.51
C GLN A 103 -4.40 13.00 3.10
N GLY A 104 -4.79 13.95 3.96
CA GLY A 104 -5.92 14.84 3.70
C GLY A 104 -5.66 15.82 2.55
N ARG A 105 -6.71 16.15 1.79
CA ARG A 105 -6.70 16.99 0.57
C ARG A 105 -5.74 18.19 0.58
N GLY A 106 -5.06 18.40 -0.55
CA GLY A 106 -4.23 19.58 -0.82
C GLY A 106 -2.95 19.59 0.02
N ASP A 107 -2.30 18.44 0.10
CA ASP A 107 -1.02 18.21 0.78
C ASP A 107 -1.06 18.70 2.24
N SER A 108 -2.17 18.41 2.94
CA SER A 108 -2.41 18.91 4.29
C SER A 108 -1.31 18.49 5.29
N GLY A 109 -0.61 17.38 4.98
CA GLY A 109 0.43 16.80 5.81
C GLY A 109 -0.11 16.10 7.05
N TRP A 110 -1.39 15.72 7.06
CA TRP A 110 -2.08 15.06 8.17
C TRP A 110 -2.71 13.76 7.70
N LEU A 111 -2.71 12.77 8.59
CA LEU A 111 -3.39 11.49 8.38
C LEU A 111 -4.90 11.63 8.65
N TRP A 112 -5.69 11.11 7.72
CA TRP A 112 -7.14 11.02 7.78
C TRP A 112 -7.58 9.59 7.49
N TYR A 113 -8.84 9.28 7.83
CA TYR A 113 -9.47 8.03 7.45
C TYR A 113 -10.98 8.17 7.27
N ASN A 114 -11.53 7.31 6.42
CA ASN A 114 -12.96 7.07 6.32
C ASN A 114 -13.24 5.56 6.47
N VAL A 115 -14.45 5.21 6.92
CA VAL A 115 -14.83 3.83 7.26
C VAL A 115 -16.07 3.44 6.47
N PHE A 116 -16.03 2.27 5.85
CA PHE A 116 -17.15 1.67 5.12
C PHE A 116 -17.61 0.39 5.81
N ASP A 117 -18.90 0.31 6.13
CA ASP A 117 -19.51 -0.83 6.85
C ASP A 117 -20.11 -1.90 5.93
N GLY A 118 -19.85 -1.81 4.62
CA GLY A 118 -20.48 -2.65 3.60
C GLY A 118 -21.71 -2.02 2.97
N SER A 119 -22.25 -0.93 3.53
CA SER A 119 -23.42 -0.21 3.03
C SER A 119 -23.22 1.31 2.98
N GLU A 120 -22.70 1.90 4.04
CA GLU A 120 -22.56 3.35 4.22
C GLU A 120 -21.14 3.75 4.63
N TRP A 121 -20.78 4.99 4.30
CA TRP A 121 -19.54 5.62 4.71
C TRP A 121 -19.77 6.47 5.96
N ALA A 122 -18.92 6.29 6.97
CA ALA A 122 -19.03 7.00 8.25
C ALA A 122 -18.69 8.51 8.14
N GLY A 123 -17.88 8.88 7.15
CA GLY A 123 -17.39 10.24 6.93
C GLY A 123 -15.91 10.40 7.28
N ASP A 124 -15.29 11.39 6.64
CA ASP A 124 -13.85 11.62 6.72
C ASP A 124 -13.43 12.20 8.09
N THR A 125 -12.41 11.60 8.72
CA THR A 125 -11.98 11.89 10.09
C THR A 125 -10.46 12.05 10.19
N GLU A 126 -10.00 13.18 10.73
CA GLU A 126 -8.58 13.41 11.00
C GLU A 126 -8.08 12.55 12.17
N VAL A 127 -6.95 11.86 11.97
CA VAL A 127 -6.17 11.27 13.06
C VAL A 127 -5.35 12.36 13.74
N LYS A 128 -5.94 12.94 14.79
CA LYS A 128 -5.37 14.11 15.48
C LYS A 128 -3.90 13.95 15.79
N ARG A 129 -3.12 14.98 15.42
CA ARG A 129 -1.68 15.10 15.72
C ARG A 129 -0.81 14.00 15.08
N THR A 130 -1.28 13.38 14.00
CA THR A 130 -0.50 12.40 13.22
C THR A 130 -0.12 13.01 11.89
N GLY A 131 1.14 13.44 11.79
CA GLY A 131 1.62 14.20 10.65
C GLY A 131 2.40 13.32 9.68
N MET A 132 2.10 13.41 8.39
CA MET A 132 2.66 12.50 7.39
C MET A 132 3.05 13.17 6.08
N THR A 133 3.91 12.50 5.31
CA THR A 133 4.18 12.73 3.88
C THR A 133 4.19 11.40 3.14
N GLY A 134 3.86 11.42 1.85
CA GLY A 134 3.68 10.22 1.04
C GLY A 134 2.54 9.31 1.54
N ASP A 135 2.49 8.13 0.93
CA ASP A 135 1.44 7.14 1.17
C ASP A 135 1.54 6.51 2.58
N PRO A 136 0.42 6.32 3.29
CA PRO A 136 0.38 5.44 4.46
C PRO A 136 0.48 3.96 4.07
N SER A 137 0.75 3.12 5.07
CA SER A 137 0.46 1.69 4.99
C SER A 137 -0.16 1.18 6.28
N ALA A 138 -1.38 0.66 6.19
CA ALA A 138 -2.14 0.13 7.31
C ALA A 138 -2.13 -1.41 7.33
N VAL A 139 -1.99 -1.99 8.52
CA VAL A 139 -2.08 -3.43 8.74
C VAL A 139 -2.74 -3.74 10.08
N VAL A 140 -3.50 -4.83 10.17
CA VAL A 140 -4.04 -5.31 11.44
C VAL A 140 -3.06 -6.28 12.08
N TYR A 141 -2.72 -6.05 13.35
CA TYR A 141 -1.86 -6.91 14.15
C TYR A 141 -2.35 -6.88 15.60
N ASN A 142 -2.53 -8.06 16.21
CA ASN A 142 -3.05 -8.23 17.58
C ASN A 142 -4.33 -7.43 17.87
N ASP A 143 -5.33 -7.53 16.98
CA ASP A 143 -6.62 -6.81 17.08
C ASP A 143 -6.49 -5.28 17.14
N GLN A 144 -5.43 -4.73 16.55
CA GLN A 144 -5.22 -3.29 16.43
C GLN A 144 -4.81 -2.94 15.00
N ILE A 145 -5.19 -1.75 14.54
CA ILE A 145 -4.68 -1.21 13.27
C ILE A 145 -3.39 -0.46 13.55
N TYR A 146 -2.31 -0.82 12.87
CA TYR A 146 -1.07 -0.06 12.80
C TYR A 146 -1.05 0.70 11.48
N VAL A 147 -0.86 2.02 11.52
CA VAL A 147 -0.72 2.85 10.31
C VAL A 147 0.69 3.41 10.28
N PHE A 148 1.49 2.94 9.34
CA PHE A 148 2.86 3.36 9.07
C PHE A 148 2.90 4.48 8.05
N HIS A 149 3.83 5.43 8.20
CA HIS A 149 3.97 6.54 7.26
C HIS A 149 5.35 7.22 7.39
N GLN A 150 5.72 8.01 6.39
CA GLN A 150 6.82 8.96 6.57
C GLN A 150 6.35 10.14 7.43
N GLY A 151 7.20 10.59 8.35
CA GLY A 151 6.86 11.72 9.23
C GLY A 151 6.81 13.05 8.47
N ARG A 152 5.88 13.93 8.88
CA ARG A 152 5.57 15.23 8.28
C ARG A 152 6.77 16.05 7.78
N GLY A 153 6.59 16.66 6.60
CA GLY A 153 7.56 17.58 5.99
C GLY A 153 8.81 16.87 5.50
N ASP A 154 8.64 15.66 4.93
CA ASP A 154 9.71 14.83 4.37
C ASP A 154 10.83 14.59 5.38
N SER A 155 10.45 14.29 6.62
CA SER A 155 11.40 14.11 7.73
C SER A 155 12.44 13.02 7.44
N GLY A 156 12.13 12.10 6.52
CA GLY A 156 12.98 10.99 6.13
C GLY A 156 13.01 9.85 7.14
N TRP A 157 12.01 9.78 8.03
CA TRP A 157 11.90 8.77 9.10
C TRP A 157 10.55 8.08 9.04
N LEU A 158 10.56 6.78 9.39
CA LEU A 158 9.34 5.99 9.54
C LEU A 158 8.67 6.29 10.88
N TRP A 159 7.36 6.50 10.84
CA TRP A 159 6.49 6.71 11.98
C TRP A 159 5.31 5.74 11.92
N TYR A 160 4.64 5.56 13.05
CA TYR A 160 3.38 4.84 13.10
C TYR A 160 2.47 5.35 14.21
N ASN A 161 1.16 5.17 14.00
CA ASN A 161 0.15 5.32 15.03
C ASN A 161 -0.72 4.06 15.10
N VAL A 162 -1.27 3.78 16.29
CA VAL A 162 -2.00 2.54 16.57
C VAL A 162 -3.42 2.86 17.01
N PHE A 163 -4.39 2.20 16.41
CA PHE A 163 -5.81 2.29 16.77
C PHE A 163 -6.30 0.97 17.35
N ASP A 164 -6.87 1.01 18.56
CA ASP A 164 -7.34 -0.18 19.29
C ASP A 164 -8.83 -0.50 19.05
N GLY A 165 -9.47 0.18 18.09
CA GLY A 165 -10.91 0.13 17.86
C GLY A 165 -11.70 1.22 18.58
N SER A 166 -11.08 1.96 19.49
CA SER A 166 -11.71 3.06 20.23
C SER A 166 -10.85 4.33 20.24
N GLU A 167 -9.56 4.21 20.54
CA GLU A 167 -8.62 5.32 20.73
C GLU A 167 -7.34 5.12 19.92
N TRP A 168 -6.69 6.25 19.63
CA TRP A 168 -5.37 6.30 19.01
C TRP A 168 -4.29 6.44 20.07
N ALA A 169 -3.27 5.59 20.01
CA ALA A 169 -2.16 5.59 20.97
C ALA A 169 -1.26 6.84 20.87
N GLY A 170 -1.21 7.45 19.68
CA GLY A 170 -0.38 8.60 19.37
C GLY A 170 0.79 8.27 18.45
N ASP A 171 1.20 9.28 17.69
CA ASP A 171 2.23 9.17 16.65
C ASP A 171 3.63 8.90 17.23
N THR A 172 4.28 7.84 16.75
CA THR A 172 5.53 7.29 17.30
C THR A 172 6.57 7.05 16.20
N GLU A 173 7.77 7.62 16.36
CA GLU A 173 8.90 7.37 15.45
C GLU A 173 9.48 5.97 15.64
N VAL A 174 9.68 5.25 14.53
CA VAL A 174 10.50 4.04 14.48
C VAL A 174 11.97 4.44 14.43
N LYS A 175 12.59 4.47 15.61
CA LYS A 175 13.97 4.95 15.76
C LYS A 175 14.92 4.31 14.76
N ARG A 176 15.74 5.15 14.12
CA ARG A 176 16.81 4.73 13.19
C ARG A 176 16.31 3.99 11.94
N THR A 177 15.05 4.16 11.55
CA THR A 177 14.49 3.60 10.32
C THR A 177 14.16 4.71 9.35
N GLY A 178 15.00 4.88 8.33
CA GLY A 178 14.95 6.03 7.44
C GLY A 178 14.34 5.69 6.08
N ILE A 179 13.37 6.47 5.63
CA ILE A 179 12.55 6.18 4.45
C ILE A 179 12.40 7.40 3.53
N THR A 180 12.17 7.18 2.24
CA THR A 180 11.96 8.27 1.24
C THR A 180 10.68 8.18 0.43
N ALA A 181 10.00 7.03 0.45
CA ALA A 181 8.70 6.81 -0.17
C ALA A 181 7.73 6.22 0.87
N GLY A 182 6.47 5.99 0.49
CA GLY A 182 5.48 5.29 1.30
C GLY A 182 6.02 3.91 1.74
N PRO A 183 5.82 3.51 3.01
CA PRO A 183 6.15 2.17 3.44
C PRO A 183 5.10 1.16 2.94
N SER A 184 5.39 -0.13 3.06
CA SER A 184 4.39 -1.20 2.93
C SER A 184 4.54 -2.22 4.05
N ALA A 185 3.49 -2.38 4.84
CA ALA A 185 3.46 -3.23 6.02
C ALA A 185 2.64 -4.49 5.77
N VAL A 186 3.15 -5.63 6.22
CA VAL A 186 2.46 -6.93 6.17
C VAL A 186 2.75 -7.73 7.42
N VAL A 187 1.78 -8.53 7.88
CA VAL A 187 2.00 -9.48 8.98
C VAL A 187 2.44 -10.83 8.43
N TYR A 188 3.55 -11.33 8.94
CA TYR A 188 4.11 -12.64 8.59
C TYR A 188 4.75 -13.26 9.83
N ASN A 189 4.44 -14.53 10.12
CA ASN A 189 4.94 -15.26 11.30
C ASN A 189 4.77 -14.50 12.64
N ASP A 190 3.57 -13.94 12.88
CA ASP A 190 3.24 -13.14 14.07
C ASP A 190 4.14 -11.92 14.28
N GLN A 191 4.68 -11.35 13.20
CA GLN A 191 5.47 -10.12 13.22
C GLN A 191 5.01 -9.18 12.11
N ILE A 192 5.14 -7.87 12.34
CA ILE A 192 4.93 -6.88 11.29
C ILE A 192 6.27 -6.66 10.57
N TYR A 193 6.27 -6.86 9.26
CA TYR A 193 7.36 -6.47 8.38
C TYR A 193 6.97 -5.17 7.69
N VAL A 194 7.81 -4.13 7.79
CA VAL A 194 7.60 -2.85 7.11
C VAL A 194 8.70 -2.64 6.08
N PHE A 195 8.33 -2.72 4.81
CA PHE A 195 9.19 -2.53 3.65
C PHE A 195 9.19 -1.07 3.21
N HIS A 196 10.33 -0.57 2.74
CA HIS A 196 10.44 0.82 2.30
C HIS A 196 11.68 1.05 1.43
N GLN A 197 11.68 2.16 0.68
CA GLN A 197 12.91 2.67 0.08
C GLN A 197 13.79 3.32 1.15
N GLY A 198 15.07 2.94 1.17
CA GLY A 198 16.02 3.44 2.18
C GLY A 198 16.35 4.93 2.01
N ARG A 199 16.57 5.61 3.15
CA ARG A 199 16.82 7.05 3.29
C ARG A 199 17.74 7.68 2.22
N GLY A 200 17.39 8.89 1.80
CA GLY A 200 18.17 9.71 0.87
C GLY A 200 18.16 9.18 -0.56
N ASP A 201 17.05 8.57 -0.97
CA ASP A 201 16.82 7.99 -2.29
C ASP A 201 17.92 7.01 -2.65
N SER A 202 18.27 6.15 -1.68
CA SER A 202 19.35 5.17 -1.84
C SER A 202 19.12 4.23 -3.04
N GLY A 203 17.85 4.10 -3.45
CA GLY A 203 17.41 3.27 -4.57
C GLY A 203 17.41 1.79 -4.24
N TRP A 204 17.37 1.43 -2.95
CA TRP A 204 17.38 0.06 -2.45
C TRP A 204 16.17 -0.20 -1.56
N LEU A 205 15.68 -1.45 -1.60
CA LEU A 205 14.64 -1.94 -0.71
C LEU A 205 15.24 -2.25 0.67
N TRP A 206 14.56 -1.80 1.71
CA TRP A 206 14.88 -2.06 3.11
C TRP A 206 13.63 -2.56 3.84
N TYR A 207 13.84 -3.17 4.99
CA TYR A 207 12.75 -3.52 5.90
C TYR A 207 13.17 -3.47 7.35
N ASN A 208 12.19 -3.22 8.22
CA ASN A 208 12.31 -3.38 9.67
C ASN A 208 11.18 -4.28 10.17
N VAL A 209 11.44 -5.03 11.24
CA VAL A 209 10.53 -6.05 11.78
C VAL A 209 10.15 -5.70 13.21
N PHE A 210 8.85 -5.75 13.51
CA PHE A 210 8.29 -5.53 14.84
C PHE A 210 7.66 -6.82 15.37
N ASP A 211 8.07 -7.27 16.55
CA ASP A 211 7.61 -8.51 17.17
C ASP A 211 6.41 -8.34 18.14
N GLY A 212 5.82 -7.14 18.17
CA GLY A 212 4.81 -6.76 19.17
C GLY A 212 5.39 -6.04 20.40
N SER A 213 6.71 -6.01 20.55
CA SER A 213 7.38 -5.33 21.66
C SER A 213 8.57 -4.48 21.22
N GLU A 214 9.41 -4.99 20.33
CA GLU A 214 10.66 -4.37 19.91
C GLU A 214 10.82 -4.40 18.38
N TRP A 215 11.60 -3.45 17.89
CA TRP A 215 12.01 -3.38 16.49
C TRP A 215 13.39 -4.03 16.32
N ALA A 216 13.51 -4.96 15.38
CA ALA A 216 14.76 -5.67 15.10
C ALA A 216 15.87 -4.76 14.55
N GLY A 217 15.49 -3.68 13.89
CA GLY A 217 16.38 -2.74 13.23
C GLY A 217 16.34 -2.84 11.71
N ASP A 218 16.67 -1.72 11.08
CA ASP A 218 16.56 -1.53 9.63
C ASP A 218 17.59 -2.40 8.87
N THR A 219 17.10 -3.16 7.87
CA THR A 219 17.87 -4.16 7.12
C THR A 219 17.69 -4.00 5.62
N GLU A 220 18.80 -3.89 4.88
CA GLU A 220 18.78 -3.82 3.41
C GLU A 220 18.48 -5.20 2.79
N VAL A 221 17.53 -5.22 1.83
CA VAL A 221 17.34 -6.36 0.93
C VAL A 221 18.39 -6.29 -0.16
N LYS A 222 19.45 -7.09 0.00
CA LYS A 222 20.62 -7.03 -0.88
C LYS A 222 20.23 -7.23 -2.33
N ARG A 223 20.72 -6.32 -3.18
CA ARG A 223 20.58 -6.36 -4.65
C ARG A 223 19.13 -6.21 -5.15
N THR A 224 18.22 -5.64 -4.35
CA THR A 224 16.86 -5.29 -4.77
C THR A 224 16.70 -3.79 -4.86
N GLY A 225 16.72 -3.29 -6.10
CA GLY A 225 16.74 -1.85 -6.37
C GLY A 225 15.36 -1.32 -6.72
N ILE A 226 14.91 -0.27 -6.02
CA ILE A 226 13.56 0.28 -6.13
C ILE A 226 13.58 1.79 -6.29
N THR A 227 12.57 2.36 -6.96
CA THR A 227 12.43 3.81 -7.16
C THR A 227 11.23 4.46 -6.49
N SER A 228 10.23 3.66 -6.13
CA SER A 228 8.96 4.14 -5.59
C SER A 228 8.55 3.31 -4.36
N SER A 229 7.37 3.54 -3.77
CA SER A 229 6.86 2.76 -2.66
C SER A 229 6.70 1.28 -3.07
N PRO A 230 7.13 0.33 -2.23
CA PRO A 230 6.87 -1.09 -2.48
C PRO A 230 5.42 -1.45 -2.11
N SER A 231 4.96 -2.63 -2.52
CA SER A 231 3.77 -3.27 -1.95
C SER A 231 4.04 -4.73 -1.60
N ALA A 232 3.81 -5.08 -0.33
CA ALA A 232 4.10 -6.38 0.24
C ALA A 232 2.82 -7.15 0.56
N VAL A 233 2.79 -8.43 0.20
CA VAL A 233 1.67 -9.34 0.50
C VAL A 233 2.19 -10.73 0.85
N VAL A 234 1.48 -11.43 1.73
CA VAL A 234 1.79 -12.84 2.04
C VAL A 234 1.00 -13.76 1.11
N TYR A 235 1.71 -14.63 0.42
CA TYR A 235 1.15 -15.63 -0.47
C TYR A 235 1.92 -16.94 -0.32
N ASN A 236 1.19 -18.06 -0.11
CA ASN A 236 1.78 -19.40 0.08
C ASN A 236 2.91 -19.45 1.12
N ASP A 237 2.72 -18.82 2.27
CA ASP A 237 3.69 -18.77 3.39
C ASP A 237 5.00 -18.05 3.05
N GLN A 238 4.95 -17.15 2.08
CA GLN A 238 6.09 -16.31 1.68
C GLN A 238 5.63 -14.86 1.55
N ILE A 239 6.53 -13.91 1.81
CA ILE A 239 6.29 -12.50 1.52
C ILE A 239 6.72 -12.23 0.08
N TYR A 240 5.81 -11.68 -0.72
CA TYR A 240 6.11 -11.09 -2.02
C TYR A 240 6.17 -9.58 -1.84
N VAL A 241 7.25 -8.95 -2.31
CA VAL A 241 7.40 -7.49 -2.31
C VAL A 241 7.50 -7.00 -3.74
N PHE A 242 6.47 -6.32 -4.21
CA PHE A 242 6.34 -5.71 -5.52
C PHE A 242 6.87 -4.28 -5.51
N HIS A 243 7.51 -3.85 -6.60
CA HIS A 243 8.05 -2.50 -6.70
C HIS A 243 8.37 -2.11 -8.14
N GLN A 244 8.49 -0.80 -8.38
CA GLN A 244 9.12 -0.30 -9.60
C GLN A 244 10.63 -0.52 -9.57
N GLY A 245 11.19 -1.06 -10.66
CA GLY A 245 12.62 -1.34 -10.76
C GLY A 245 13.47 -0.07 -10.86
N ARG A 246 14.69 -0.12 -10.31
CA ARG A 246 15.66 0.99 -10.21
C ARG A 246 15.81 1.85 -11.48
N GLY A 247 15.93 3.16 -11.27
CA GLY A 247 16.13 4.17 -12.31
C GLY A 247 14.88 4.45 -13.14
N ASP A 248 13.70 4.39 -12.52
CA ASP A 248 12.39 4.61 -13.14
C ASP A 248 12.24 3.78 -14.41
N SER A 249 12.60 2.50 -14.28
CA SER A 249 12.72 1.60 -15.42
C SER A 249 11.39 1.43 -16.19
N GLY A 250 10.27 1.78 -15.55
CA GLY A 250 8.92 1.63 -16.06
C GLY A 250 8.43 0.19 -16.00
N TRP A 251 9.16 -0.68 -15.30
CA TRP A 251 8.86 -2.12 -15.18
C TRP A 251 8.57 -2.46 -13.73
N LEU A 252 7.63 -3.38 -13.56
CA LEU A 252 7.29 -3.99 -12.29
C LEU A 252 8.25 -5.16 -12.01
N TRP A 253 8.69 -5.22 -10.76
CA TRP A 253 9.56 -6.27 -10.23
C TRP A 253 8.99 -6.80 -8.93
N TYR A 254 9.45 -7.98 -8.52
CA TYR A 254 9.20 -8.51 -7.19
C TYR A 254 10.38 -9.31 -6.65
N ASN A 255 10.51 -9.34 -5.34
CA ASN A 255 11.37 -10.26 -4.61
C ASN A 255 10.54 -11.07 -3.60
N VAL A 256 10.95 -12.30 -3.32
CA VAL A 256 10.23 -13.24 -2.46
C VAL A 256 11.09 -13.61 -1.27
N PHE A 257 10.50 -13.56 -0.07
CA PHE A 257 11.12 -13.95 1.19
C PHE A 257 10.39 -15.15 1.80
N ASP A 258 11.12 -16.21 2.12
CA ASP A 258 10.57 -17.46 2.67
C ASP A 258 10.63 -17.57 4.21
N GLY A 259 10.91 -16.46 4.88
CA GLY A 259 11.18 -16.43 6.32
C GLY A 259 12.65 -16.58 6.69
N SER A 260 13.52 -16.93 5.74
CA SER A 260 14.95 -17.09 5.96
C SER A 260 15.82 -16.41 4.91
N GLU A 261 15.48 -16.56 3.63
CA GLU A 261 16.27 -16.10 2.50
C GLU A 261 15.40 -15.37 1.47
N TRP A 262 16.06 -14.49 0.71
CA TRP A 262 15.47 -13.79 -0.42
C TRP A 262 15.79 -14.54 -1.70
N ALA A 263 14.77 -14.85 -2.50
CA ALA A 263 14.92 -15.55 -3.77
C ALA A 263 15.69 -14.73 -4.83
N GLY A 264 15.65 -13.40 -4.71
CA GLY A 264 16.25 -12.46 -5.64
C GLY A 264 15.22 -11.76 -6.51
N ASP A 265 15.63 -10.62 -7.04
CA ASP A 265 14.77 -9.70 -7.77
C ASP A 265 14.38 -10.24 -9.16
N THR A 266 13.08 -10.22 -9.46
CA THR A 266 12.48 -10.82 -10.67
C THR A 266 11.54 -9.84 -11.36
N GLU A 267 11.77 -9.58 -12.65
CA GLU A 267 10.91 -8.74 -13.48
C GLU A 267 9.58 -9.45 -13.81
N VAL A 268 8.46 -8.77 -13.62
CA VAL A 268 7.16 -9.21 -14.14
C VAL A 268 7.07 -8.80 -15.61
N ARG A 269 7.34 -9.75 -16.51
CA ARG A 269 7.38 -9.46 -17.95
C ARG A 269 6.04 -9.02 -18.51
N GLY A 270 6.09 -8.13 -19.49
CA GLY A 270 4.90 -7.68 -20.22
C GLY A 270 4.03 -6.70 -19.43
N THR A 271 4.56 -6.17 -18.33
CA THR A 271 3.90 -5.15 -17.50
C THR A 271 4.46 -3.77 -17.80
N GLY A 272 3.82 -2.73 -17.32
CA GLY A 272 4.48 -1.44 -17.23
C GLY A 272 3.87 -0.53 -16.17
N LEU A 273 4.75 0.06 -15.37
CA LEU A 273 4.45 0.70 -14.11
C LEU A 273 5.06 2.10 -14.09
N THR A 274 4.27 3.13 -13.78
CA THR A 274 4.78 4.49 -13.57
C THR A 274 4.67 5.01 -12.15
N ASP A 275 4.00 4.27 -11.27
CA ASP A 275 3.75 4.70 -9.89
C ASP A 275 3.85 3.50 -8.93
N ASP A 276 3.42 3.70 -7.69
CA ASP A 276 3.38 2.70 -6.64
C ASP A 276 2.37 1.59 -6.98
N PRO A 277 2.77 0.30 -6.99
CA PRO A 277 1.85 -0.80 -7.16
C PRO A 277 1.19 -1.15 -5.82
N ASP A 278 0.06 -1.84 -5.86
CA ASP A 278 -0.52 -2.47 -4.67
C ASP A 278 -1.01 -3.90 -4.91
N ALA A 279 -0.72 -4.81 -3.98
CA ALA A 279 -0.95 -6.24 -4.09
C ALA A 279 -1.89 -6.76 -3.00
N VAL A 280 -2.85 -7.60 -3.40
CA VAL A 280 -3.77 -8.29 -2.49
C VAL A 280 -3.93 -9.75 -2.90
N VAL A 281 -4.26 -10.63 -1.95
CA VAL A 281 -4.52 -12.05 -2.21
C VAL A 281 -6.01 -12.36 -2.02
N MET A 282 -6.61 -13.01 -3.01
CA MET A 282 -7.99 -13.53 -2.98
C MET A 282 -8.05 -14.94 -3.58
#